data_AF-A0A1E3AYW2-F1
#
_entry.id   AF-A0A1E3AYW2-F1
#
_cell.length_a   1.000
_cell.length_b   1.000
_cell.length_c   1.000
_cell.angle_alpha   90.00
_cell.angle_beta   90.00
_cell.angle_gamma   90.00
#
_symmetry.space_group_name_H-M   'P 1'
#
loop_
_entity.id
_entity.type
_entity.pdbx_description
1 polymer ?
#
loop_
_entity_poly.entity_id
_entity_poly.type
_entity_poly.pdbx_seq_one_letter_code
_entity_poly.pdbx_strand_id
1 'polypeptide(L)'
;MIQNVKWVPLGTAGGWRKAAENPVIGPEYGTTFDLHVIKEEGIYRMWFSWRDVKLIAHTASTDGLHWDLPQAVLTAVPGSGWEGDEVNRPTIVVKDGLYHMWYTGQMFAKENQMSRSCIGYAVSEDGINWKRRQEPVFVPEEAWERYCVMCPHVLWEEEKGLYRMWYSAGRMHEADAIGLAESSDGISWTRVGRKPVFLPDPKNYWDMSKVEACYVLKQNDWYYMFYMGVHGDYKSAVGLARSADGINWERHPDNPVIAGDDDLWDFGGICKVSVVRENNGLRLWYNASNSGGEQIGMAYHEGFALFPDEEEVYVQEREKNPCKEGKFSYYYNRFALLDK
;
A
#
# COMPACT_ATOMS: atom_id res chain seq x y z
N MET A 1 -37.69 14.14 2.01
CA MET A 1 -36.66 13.33 2.68
C MET A 1 -35.46 13.27 1.74
N ILE A 2 -34.35 13.91 2.12
CA ILE A 2 -33.11 13.85 1.35
C ILE A 2 -32.57 12.43 1.58
N GLN A 3 -32.55 11.59 0.55
CA GLN A 3 -31.91 10.28 0.65
C GLN A 3 -30.41 10.48 0.83
N ASN A 4 -29.83 9.85 1.85
CA ASN A 4 -28.38 9.81 2.05
C ASN A 4 -27.77 8.94 0.96
N VAL A 5 -27.36 9.55 -0.15
CA VAL A 5 -26.64 8.88 -1.24
C VAL A 5 -25.19 8.69 -0.79
N LYS A 6 -24.70 7.46 -0.85
CA LYS A 6 -23.29 7.11 -0.66
C LYS A 6 -22.59 7.11 -2.02
N TRP A 7 -21.44 7.77 -2.13
CA TRP A 7 -20.64 7.80 -3.36
C TRP A 7 -19.47 6.84 -3.22
N VAL A 8 -19.40 5.84 -4.11
CA VAL A 8 -18.26 4.92 -4.20
C VAL A 8 -17.50 5.24 -5.49
N PRO A 9 -16.29 5.81 -5.39
CA PRO A 9 -15.45 6.08 -6.54
C PRO A 9 -15.02 4.78 -7.24
N LEU A 10 -14.95 4.80 -8.57
CA LEU A 10 -14.48 3.71 -9.42
C LEU A 10 -13.38 4.22 -10.37
N GLY A 11 -12.63 3.29 -10.95
CA GLY A 11 -11.59 3.59 -11.94
C GLY A 11 -10.45 4.46 -11.38
N THR A 12 -9.90 5.33 -12.21
CA THR A 12 -8.73 6.16 -11.86
C THR A 12 -9.05 7.67 -11.92
N ALA A 13 -8.22 8.47 -11.25
CA ALA A 13 -8.20 9.93 -11.33
C ALA A 13 -6.84 10.49 -10.86
N GLY A 14 -6.67 11.80 -10.92
CA GLY A 14 -5.39 12.48 -10.68
C GLY A 14 -4.35 12.04 -11.71
N GLY A 15 -4.69 12.03 -13.00
CA GLY A 15 -3.79 11.70 -14.10
C GLY A 15 -3.47 10.21 -14.29
N TRP A 16 -3.97 9.33 -13.42
CA TRP A 16 -3.68 7.89 -13.47
C TRP A 16 -4.55 7.15 -14.49
N ARG A 17 -3.98 6.10 -15.09
CA ARG A 17 -4.66 5.20 -16.02
C ARG A 17 -4.22 3.75 -15.80
N LYS A 18 -5.16 2.81 -15.71
CA LYS A 18 -4.86 1.38 -15.60
C LYS A 18 -4.33 0.83 -16.92
N ALA A 19 -3.43 -0.15 -16.85
CA ALA A 19 -2.97 -0.88 -18.01
C ALA A 19 -4.08 -1.77 -18.58
N ALA A 20 -4.17 -1.85 -19.91
CA ALA A 20 -5.19 -2.65 -20.59
C ALA A 20 -4.99 -4.17 -20.40
N GLU A 21 -3.75 -4.59 -20.19
CA GLU A 21 -3.35 -6.00 -20.03
C GLU A 21 -3.40 -6.49 -18.58
N ASN A 22 -4.00 -5.71 -17.67
CA ASN A 22 -4.15 -6.13 -16.28
C ASN A 22 -5.03 -7.39 -16.16
N PRO A 23 -4.77 -8.26 -15.16
CA PRO A 23 -3.67 -8.20 -14.17
C PRO A 23 -2.32 -8.64 -14.75
N VAL A 24 -1.21 -8.13 -14.19
CA VAL A 24 0.17 -8.53 -14.59
C VAL A 24 0.69 -9.73 -13.79
N ILE A 25 0.12 -10.02 -12.63
CA ILE A 25 0.24 -11.31 -11.93
C ILE A 25 -1.18 -11.78 -11.64
N GLY A 26 -1.59 -12.82 -12.36
CA GLY A 26 -2.97 -13.27 -12.44
C GLY A 26 -3.37 -14.30 -11.36
N PRO A 27 -4.62 -14.79 -11.45
CA PRO A 27 -5.21 -15.68 -10.45
C PRO A 27 -4.58 -17.07 -10.41
N GLU A 28 -3.78 -17.45 -11.41
CA GLU A 28 -3.01 -18.71 -11.44
C GLU A 28 -2.03 -18.83 -10.27
N TYR A 29 -1.65 -17.71 -9.65
CA TYR A 29 -0.80 -17.67 -8.47
C TYR A 29 -1.60 -17.61 -7.16
N GLY A 30 -2.93 -17.68 -7.17
CA GLY A 30 -3.75 -17.56 -5.97
C GLY A 30 -3.74 -16.13 -5.40
N THR A 31 -3.44 -15.96 -4.11
CA THR A 31 -3.44 -14.66 -3.42
C THR A 31 -2.03 -14.08 -3.31
N THR A 32 -1.76 -13.09 -4.17
CA THR A 32 -0.51 -12.33 -4.23
C THR A 32 -0.78 -10.85 -3.90
N PHE A 33 0.00 -10.27 -2.97
CA PHE A 33 -0.36 -8.98 -2.38
C PHE A 33 0.83 -8.25 -1.75
N ASP A 34 0.63 -6.97 -1.42
CA ASP A 34 1.58 -6.12 -0.69
C ASP A 34 3.00 -6.09 -1.27
N LEU A 35 3.08 -5.79 -2.57
CA LEU A 35 4.30 -5.73 -3.36
C LEU A 35 5.20 -4.51 -3.08
N HIS A 36 6.46 -4.65 -3.49
CA HIS A 36 7.44 -3.58 -3.63
C HIS A 36 8.24 -3.80 -4.92
N VAL A 37 8.30 -2.78 -5.79
CA VAL A 37 8.98 -2.81 -7.09
C VAL A 37 10.08 -1.77 -7.10
N ILE A 38 11.26 -2.15 -7.58
CA ILE A 38 12.34 -1.23 -7.96
C ILE A 38 12.74 -1.48 -9.42
N LYS A 39 13.46 -0.53 -10.01
CA LYS A 39 14.05 -0.67 -11.35
C LYS A 39 15.54 -0.41 -11.30
N GLU A 40 16.32 -1.38 -11.74
CA GLU A 40 17.78 -1.34 -11.78
C GLU A 40 18.26 -1.86 -13.13
N GLU A 41 19.17 -1.14 -13.78
CA GLU A 41 19.75 -1.54 -15.08
C GLU A 41 18.71 -1.91 -16.16
N GLY A 42 17.55 -1.24 -16.12
CA GLY A 42 16.45 -1.48 -17.07
C GLY A 42 15.54 -2.68 -16.72
N ILE A 43 15.81 -3.38 -15.63
CA ILE A 43 15.02 -4.52 -15.15
C ILE A 43 14.17 -4.09 -13.96
N TYR A 44 12.88 -4.39 -14.02
CA TYR A 44 12.00 -4.31 -12.86
C TYR A 44 12.17 -5.55 -12.00
N ARG A 45 12.27 -5.34 -10.69
CA ARG A 45 12.33 -6.40 -9.69
C ARG A 45 11.19 -6.19 -8.71
N MET A 46 10.36 -7.21 -8.54
CA MET A 46 9.20 -7.17 -7.64
C MET A 46 9.38 -8.19 -6.53
N TRP A 47 9.24 -7.72 -5.29
CA TRP A 47 9.04 -8.57 -4.12
C TRP A 47 7.60 -8.45 -3.67
N PHE A 48 6.92 -9.58 -3.44
CA PHE A 48 5.51 -9.58 -3.07
C PHE A 48 5.19 -10.70 -2.09
N SER A 49 4.11 -10.54 -1.36
CA SER A 49 3.60 -11.52 -0.40
C SER A 49 2.76 -12.56 -1.14
N TRP A 50 2.96 -13.84 -0.82
CA TRP A 50 2.23 -14.95 -1.43
C TRP A 50 1.55 -15.77 -0.34
N ARG A 51 0.23 -15.57 -0.17
CA ARG A 51 -0.52 -16.05 1.00
C ARG A 51 -0.61 -17.57 1.04
N ASP A 52 -0.94 -18.18 -0.08
CA ASP A 52 -1.20 -19.62 -0.20
C ASP A 52 0.00 -20.48 0.23
N VAL A 53 1.21 -19.95 0.03
CA VAL A 53 2.49 -20.59 0.40
C VAL A 53 3.22 -19.89 1.55
N LYS A 54 2.63 -18.85 2.15
CA LYS A 54 3.10 -18.14 3.37
C LYS A 54 4.54 -17.62 3.28
N LEU A 55 4.87 -16.94 2.19
CA LEU A 55 6.22 -16.44 1.94
C LEU A 55 6.23 -15.10 1.20
N ILE A 56 7.41 -14.50 1.14
CA ILE A 56 7.73 -13.42 0.21
C ILE A 56 8.43 -14.03 -0.99
N ALA A 57 7.93 -13.71 -2.18
CA ALA A 57 8.46 -14.13 -3.46
C ALA A 57 9.15 -12.95 -4.17
N HIS A 58 9.98 -13.28 -5.16
CA HIS A 58 10.61 -12.36 -6.09
C HIS A 58 10.27 -12.76 -7.53
N THR A 59 10.05 -11.78 -8.39
CA THR A 59 10.04 -11.95 -9.86
C THR A 59 10.70 -10.75 -10.54
N ALA A 60 11.07 -10.90 -11.81
CA ALA A 60 11.68 -9.87 -12.63
C ALA A 60 10.89 -9.65 -13.93
N SER A 61 11.05 -8.46 -14.51
CA SER A 61 10.45 -8.11 -15.79
C SER A 61 11.31 -7.08 -16.52
N THR A 62 11.33 -7.14 -17.85
CA THR A 62 12.00 -6.12 -18.69
C THR A 62 11.07 -4.98 -19.11
N ASP A 63 9.75 -5.19 -19.02
CA ASP A 63 8.74 -4.25 -19.51
C ASP A 63 7.71 -3.84 -18.45
N GLY A 64 7.72 -4.48 -17.28
CA GLY A 64 6.82 -4.26 -16.16
C GLY A 64 5.42 -4.87 -16.31
N LEU A 65 5.13 -5.47 -17.46
CA LEU A 65 3.85 -6.11 -17.81
C LEU A 65 3.95 -7.62 -17.74
N HIS A 66 5.02 -8.18 -18.30
CA HIS A 66 5.26 -9.61 -18.38
C HIS A 66 6.35 -9.99 -17.38
N TRP A 67 6.01 -10.87 -16.44
CA TRP A 67 6.88 -11.24 -15.33
C TRP A 67 7.37 -12.67 -15.45
N ASP A 68 8.62 -12.89 -15.07
CA ASP A 68 9.19 -14.23 -14.95
C ASP A 68 8.47 -15.04 -13.86
N LEU A 69 8.69 -16.36 -13.87
CA LEU A 69 8.14 -17.23 -12.82
C LEU A 69 8.61 -16.78 -11.43
N PRO A 70 7.69 -16.61 -10.45
CA PRO A 70 8.07 -16.24 -9.09
C PRO A 70 8.97 -17.28 -8.43
N GLN A 71 10.00 -16.80 -7.73
CA GLN A 71 10.86 -17.60 -6.85
C GLN A 71 10.64 -17.21 -5.38
N ALA A 72 10.65 -18.19 -4.48
CA ALA A 72 10.56 -17.94 -3.05
C ALA A 72 11.87 -17.33 -2.52
N VAL A 73 11.79 -16.27 -1.71
CA VAL A 73 13.00 -15.59 -1.17
C VAL A 73 13.01 -15.43 0.35
N LEU A 74 11.85 -15.43 1.01
CA LEU A 74 11.79 -15.41 2.48
C LEU A 74 10.55 -16.13 3.00
N THR A 75 10.71 -17.07 3.92
CA THR A 75 9.61 -17.82 4.55
C THR A 75 9.54 -17.54 6.05
N ALA A 76 8.39 -17.78 6.66
CA ALA A 76 8.25 -17.82 8.12
C ALA A 76 9.24 -18.83 8.75
N VAL A 77 9.62 -18.60 10.01
CA VAL A 77 10.44 -19.55 10.79
C VAL A 77 9.54 -20.31 11.74
N PRO A 78 9.24 -21.59 11.49
CA PRO A 78 8.46 -22.40 12.42
C PRO A 78 9.07 -22.37 13.83
N GLY A 79 8.25 -22.01 14.82
CA GLY A 79 8.68 -21.87 16.22
C GLY A 79 9.21 -20.49 16.61
N SER A 80 9.36 -19.54 15.67
CA SER A 80 9.60 -18.14 16.02
C SER A 80 8.43 -17.57 16.81
N GLY A 81 8.72 -16.77 17.84
CA GLY A 81 7.72 -16.14 18.70
C GLY A 81 7.07 -14.88 18.10
N TRP A 82 7.48 -14.44 16.91
CA TRP A 82 6.99 -13.19 16.30
C TRP A 82 6.73 -13.27 14.79
N GLU A 83 7.39 -14.19 14.06
CA GLU A 83 7.23 -14.42 12.62
C GLU A 83 6.94 -15.88 12.27
N GLY A 84 6.41 -16.64 13.22
CA GLY A 84 6.26 -18.08 13.10
C GLY A 84 5.10 -18.54 12.21
N ASP A 85 4.08 -17.71 12.02
CA ASP A 85 2.90 -18.09 11.25
C ASP A 85 2.91 -17.53 9.81
N GLU A 86 3.41 -16.30 9.60
CA GLU A 86 3.53 -15.68 8.27
C GLU A 86 4.61 -14.58 8.22
N VAL A 87 5.24 -14.41 7.06
CA VAL A 87 6.03 -13.23 6.69
C VAL A 87 5.50 -12.63 5.39
N ASN A 88 5.36 -11.31 5.34
CA ASN A 88 4.76 -10.61 4.20
C ASN A 88 5.14 -9.12 4.20
N ARG A 89 4.59 -8.35 3.26
CA ARG A 89 4.65 -6.89 3.20
C ARG A 89 6.07 -6.33 3.15
N PRO A 90 6.93 -6.78 2.22
CA PRO A 90 8.27 -6.25 2.10
C PRO A 90 8.26 -4.77 1.71
N THR A 91 9.29 -4.07 2.14
CA THR A 91 9.83 -2.88 1.49
C THR A 91 11.33 -3.04 1.34
N ILE A 92 11.83 -2.69 0.15
CA ILE A 92 13.23 -2.82 -0.21
C ILE A 92 13.86 -1.43 -0.33
N VAL A 93 15.05 -1.25 0.24
CA VAL A 93 15.92 -0.09 -0.01
C VAL A 93 17.27 -0.62 -0.48
N VAL A 94 17.79 -0.09 -1.57
CA VAL A 94 19.15 -0.38 -2.04
C VAL A 94 20.08 0.69 -1.50
N LYS A 95 21.07 0.30 -0.70
CA LYS A 95 22.04 1.21 -0.10
C LYS A 95 23.36 0.48 0.13
N ASP A 96 24.49 1.17 -0.06
CA ASP A 96 25.85 0.65 0.19
C ASP A 96 26.14 -0.68 -0.56
N GLY A 97 25.56 -0.85 -1.75
CA GLY A 97 25.69 -2.06 -2.57
C GLY A 97 24.89 -3.27 -2.06
N LEU A 98 23.98 -3.08 -1.11
CA LEU A 98 23.15 -4.11 -0.53
C LEU A 98 21.66 -3.80 -0.72
N TYR A 99 20.87 -4.86 -0.80
CA TYR A 99 19.43 -4.82 -0.65
C TYR A 99 19.07 -4.96 0.83
N HIS A 100 18.29 -4.03 1.33
CA HIS A 100 17.76 -4.02 2.69
C HIS A 100 16.26 -4.26 2.63
N MET A 101 15.77 -5.30 3.30
CA MET A 101 14.34 -5.62 3.38
C MET A 101 13.84 -5.39 4.80
N TRP A 102 12.78 -4.59 4.92
CA TRP A 102 11.90 -4.62 6.09
C TRP A 102 10.62 -5.32 5.72
N TYR A 103 10.12 -6.18 6.60
CA TYR A 103 8.95 -7.01 6.34
C TYR A 103 8.11 -7.18 7.60
N THR A 104 6.84 -7.53 7.43
CA THR A 104 5.95 -7.85 8.56
C THR A 104 6.07 -9.32 8.90
N GLY A 105 6.39 -9.63 10.17
CA GLY A 105 6.23 -10.97 10.75
C GLY A 105 4.95 -11.05 11.56
N GLN A 106 4.23 -12.17 11.47
CA GLN A 106 2.93 -12.35 12.11
C GLN A 106 2.86 -13.63 12.96
N MET A 107 2.14 -13.48 14.07
CA MET A 107 1.65 -14.56 14.91
C MET A 107 0.13 -14.47 14.98
N PHE A 108 -0.57 -15.53 14.58
CA PHE A 108 -2.03 -15.58 14.63
C PHE A 108 -2.53 -15.90 16.04
N ALA A 109 -3.79 -15.55 16.30
CA ALA A 109 -4.43 -15.89 17.55
C ALA A 109 -4.58 -17.42 17.67
N LYS A 110 -4.21 -17.97 18.84
CA LYS A 110 -4.38 -19.36 19.25
C LYS A 110 -4.97 -19.36 20.66
N GLU A 111 -5.43 -20.51 21.17
CA GLU A 111 -6.10 -20.60 22.49
C GLU A 111 -5.34 -19.89 23.62
N ASN A 112 -4.00 -19.94 23.60
CA ASN A 112 -3.12 -19.32 24.60
C ASN A 112 -2.21 -18.21 24.03
N GLN A 113 -2.57 -17.62 22.89
CA GLN A 113 -1.73 -16.61 22.22
C GLN A 113 -2.61 -15.57 21.53
N MET A 114 -2.44 -14.29 21.88
CA MET A 114 -3.05 -13.20 21.12
C MET A 114 -2.33 -13.01 19.78
N SER A 115 -3.06 -12.57 18.77
CA SER A 115 -2.42 -12.16 17.53
C SER A 115 -1.48 -10.99 17.74
N ARG A 116 -0.36 -11.00 17.01
CA ARG A 116 0.65 -9.94 17.04
C ARG A 116 1.34 -9.82 15.70
N SER A 117 1.72 -8.60 15.33
CA SER A 117 2.66 -8.38 14.23
C SER A 117 3.79 -7.44 14.64
N CYS A 118 4.98 -7.72 14.11
CA CYS A 118 6.20 -6.95 14.29
C CYS A 118 6.87 -6.74 12.93
N ILE A 119 7.83 -5.82 12.86
CA ILE A 119 8.63 -5.61 11.64
C ILE A 119 10.01 -6.24 11.83
N GLY A 120 10.38 -7.08 10.88
CA GLY A 120 11.68 -7.72 10.75
C GLY A 120 12.62 -6.98 9.81
N TYR A 121 13.86 -7.45 9.76
CA TYR A 121 14.90 -6.92 8.89
C TYR A 121 15.79 -8.03 8.31
N ALA A 122 16.08 -7.93 7.01
CA ALA A 122 17.01 -8.79 6.31
C ALA A 122 17.87 -8.01 5.32
N VAL A 123 19.06 -8.53 5.03
CA VAL A 123 19.98 -7.98 4.04
C VAL A 123 20.32 -9.02 2.98
N SER A 124 20.58 -8.56 1.76
CA SER A 124 20.98 -9.41 0.64
C SER A 124 21.94 -8.68 -0.28
N GLU A 125 22.86 -9.42 -0.90
CA GLU A 125 23.77 -8.90 -1.93
C GLU A 125 23.13 -8.98 -3.33
N ASP A 126 22.15 -9.85 -3.53
CA ASP A 126 21.55 -10.13 -4.84
C ASP A 126 20.02 -9.90 -4.87
N GLY A 127 19.40 -9.60 -3.73
CA GLY A 127 17.94 -9.42 -3.60
C GLY A 127 17.13 -10.72 -3.61
N ILE A 128 17.80 -11.88 -3.63
CA ILE A 128 17.19 -13.22 -3.72
C ILE A 128 17.55 -14.04 -2.48
N ASN A 129 18.83 -14.04 -2.09
CA ASN A 129 19.35 -14.76 -0.94
C ASN A 129 19.47 -13.82 0.27
N TRP A 130 18.63 -14.02 1.28
CA TRP A 130 18.49 -13.09 2.40
C TRP A 130 19.11 -13.62 3.69
N LYS A 131 19.92 -12.77 4.35
CA LYS A 131 20.39 -12.95 5.73
C LYS A 131 19.50 -12.10 6.64
N ARG A 132 18.57 -12.74 7.36
CA ARG A 132 17.66 -12.06 8.30
C ARG A 132 18.20 -11.99 9.71
N ARG A 133 17.75 -10.99 10.48
CA ARG A 133 17.91 -10.95 11.93
C ARG A 133 16.96 -11.93 12.62
N GLN A 134 17.36 -12.43 13.77
CA GLN A 134 16.54 -13.36 14.58
C GLN A 134 15.39 -12.64 15.31
N GLU A 135 15.68 -11.45 15.84
CA GLU A 135 14.72 -10.62 16.59
C GLU A 135 14.12 -9.54 15.70
N PRO A 136 12.86 -9.12 15.93
CA PRO A 136 12.25 -8.01 15.21
C PRO A 136 12.99 -6.70 15.49
N VAL A 137 12.93 -5.78 14.53
CA VAL A 137 13.51 -4.43 14.65
C VAL A 137 12.49 -3.38 15.07
N PHE A 138 11.20 -3.70 15.00
CA PHE A 138 10.13 -2.83 15.46
C PHE A 138 8.97 -3.65 16.02
N VAL A 139 8.52 -3.29 17.22
CA VAL A 139 7.40 -3.95 17.93
C VAL A 139 6.41 -2.89 18.42
N PRO A 140 5.12 -3.21 18.62
CA PRO A 140 4.16 -2.23 19.17
C PRO A 140 4.55 -1.78 20.59
N GLU A 141 4.52 -0.48 20.84
CA GLU A 141 4.85 0.17 22.14
C GLU A 141 3.87 1.29 22.49
N GLU A 142 3.29 1.98 21.49
CA GLU A 142 2.34 3.06 21.72
C GLU A 142 0.90 2.53 21.83
N ALA A 143 0.08 3.18 22.66
CA ALA A 143 -1.29 2.72 22.94
C ALA A 143 -2.17 2.57 21.68
N TRP A 144 -1.95 3.42 20.67
CA TRP A 144 -2.69 3.38 19.40
C TRP A 144 -2.24 2.25 18.47
N GLU A 145 -1.01 1.76 18.62
CA GLU A 145 -0.47 0.62 17.86
C GLU A 145 -1.07 -0.71 18.32
N ARG A 146 -1.55 -0.74 19.56
CA ARG A 146 -2.19 -1.89 20.23
C ARG A 146 -1.27 -3.13 20.21
N TYR A 147 -1.49 -4.02 19.26
CA TYR A 147 -0.79 -5.32 19.15
C TYR A 147 -0.18 -5.55 17.77
N CYS A 148 -0.27 -4.58 16.86
CA CYS A 148 0.19 -4.73 15.48
C CYS A 148 0.92 -3.50 14.98
N VAL A 149 2.14 -3.72 14.49
CA VAL A 149 2.85 -2.83 13.55
C VAL A 149 3.14 -3.64 12.28
N MET A 150 2.86 -3.07 11.11
CA MET A 150 2.92 -3.78 9.82
C MET A 150 3.00 -2.82 8.63
N CYS A 151 3.07 -3.39 7.42
CA CYS A 151 3.12 -2.64 6.16
C CYS A 151 4.21 -1.54 6.17
N PRO A 152 5.47 -1.85 6.50
CA PRO A 152 6.51 -0.83 6.51
C PRO A 152 6.72 -0.28 5.10
N HIS A 153 6.86 1.04 4.98
CA HIS A 153 7.48 1.70 3.85
C HIS A 153 8.64 2.54 4.33
N VAL A 154 9.85 2.07 4.01
CA VAL A 154 11.12 2.68 4.41
C VAL A 154 11.72 3.44 3.24
N LEU A 155 12.20 4.65 3.51
CA LEU A 155 13.02 5.46 2.63
C LEU A 155 14.35 5.77 3.30
N TRP A 156 15.43 5.80 2.52
CA TRP A 156 16.69 6.41 2.93
C TRP A 156 16.73 7.87 2.46
N GLU A 157 16.92 8.80 3.39
CA GLU A 157 17.10 10.22 3.10
C GLU A 157 18.58 10.60 3.18
N GLU A 158 19.25 10.56 2.03
CA GLU A 158 20.68 10.86 1.90
C GLU A 158 21.07 12.21 2.54
N GLU A 159 20.28 13.25 2.30
CA GLU A 159 20.51 14.61 2.82
C GLU A 159 20.50 14.70 4.36
N LYS A 160 19.76 13.79 5.01
CA LYS A 160 19.63 13.74 6.47
C LYS A 160 20.48 12.63 7.09
N GLY A 161 21.00 11.71 6.29
CA GLY A 161 21.72 10.53 6.75
C GLY A 161 20.87 9.62 7.64
N LEU A 162 19.57 9.48 7.35
CA LEU A 162 18.67 8.63 8.13
C LEU A 162 17.63 7.90 7.27
N TYR A 163 17.16 6.78 7.80
CA TYR A 163 15.97 6.08 7.33
C TYR A 163 14.72 6.67 7.97
N ARG A 164 13.65 6.78 7.18
CA ARG A 164 12.29 7.05 7.67
C ARG A 164 11.38 5.90 7.30
N MET A 165 10.56 5.47 8.24
CA MET A 165 9.59 4.40 8.07
C MET A 165 8.20 4.92 8.37
N TRP A 166 7.34 4.92 7.37
CA TRP A 166 5.89 4.99 7.58
C TRP A 166 5.37 3.57 7.75
N TYR A 167 4.57 3.35 8.79
CA TYR A 167 4.09 2.02 9.15
C TYR A 167 2.63 2.07 9.55
N SER A 168 1.91 0.99 9.28
CA SER A 168 0.51 0.84 9.70
C SER A 168 0.46 0.18 11.08
N ALA A 169 -0.46 0.62 11.94
CA ALA A 169 -0.63 0.01 13.26
C ALA A 169 -2.08 0.03 13.76
N GLY A 170 -2.35 -0.78 14.80
CA GLY A 170 -3.67 -0.92 15.39
C GLY A 170 -4.10 -2.37 15.50
N ARG A 171 -5.08 -2.80 14.69
CA ARG A 171 -5.62 -4.17 14.67
C ARG A 171 -4.92 -5.04 13.62
N MET A 172 -5.02 -6.37 13.79
CA MET A 172 -4.33 -7.32 12.90
C MET A 172 -4.99 -7.47 11.53
N HIS A 173 -6.32 -7.58 11.48
CA HIS A 173 -6.99 -7.93 10.21
C HIS A 173 -6.90 -6.79 9.18
N GLU A 174 -6.76 -5.56 9.67
CA GLU A 174 -6.66 -4.30 8.93
C GLU A 174 -6.25 -3.24 9.98
N ALA A 175 -5.11 -2.57 9.76
CA ALA A 175 -4.58 -1.56 10.66
C ALA A 175 -5.47 -0.31 10.68
N ASP A 176 -5.38 0.48 11.74
CA ASP A 176 -6.32 1.59 11.95
C ASP A 176 -5.77 2.92 11.37
N ALA A 177 -4.45 3.12 11.41
CA ALA A 177 -3.80 4.37 11.07
C ALA A 177 -2.32 4.18 10.70
N ILE A 178 -1.68 5.26 10.23
CA ILE A 178 -0.26 5.27 9.84
C ILE A 178 0.56 6.13 10.81
N GLY A 179 1.66 5.57 11.29
CA GLY A 179 2.69 6.24 12.11
C GLY A 179 3.98 6.48 11.32
N LEU A 180 4.93 7.15 11.97
CA LEU A 180 6.24 7.45 11.44
C LEU A 180 7.32 7.12 12.48
N ALA A 181 8.43 6.52 12.03
CA ALA A 181 9.62 6.29 12.81
C ALA A 181 10.89 6.63 12.01
N GLU A 182 11.97 6.96 12.71
CA GLU A 182 13.27 7.32 12.13
C GLU A 182 14.37 6.46 12.72
N SER A 183 15.40 6.20 11.92
CA SER A 183 16.55 5.39 12.32
C SER A 183 17.80 5.80 11.56
N SER A 184 18.97 5.82 12.22
CA SER A 184 20.25 6.04 11.54
C SER A 184 20.87 4.76 10.96
N ASP A 185 20.44 3.58 11.43
CA ASP A 185 21.04 2.29 11.09
C ASP A 185 20.05 1.31 10.44
N GLY A 186 18.75 1.66 10.38
CA GLY A 186 17.69 0.82 9.85
C GLY A 186 17.25 -0.32 10.78
N ILE A 187 17.85 -0.42 11.97
CA ILE A 187 17.65 -1.51 12.95
C ILE A 187 17.05 -0.96 14.23
N SER A 188 17.56 0.16 14.72
CA SER A 188 17.14 0.84 15.94
C SER A 188 16.25 2.02 15.57
N TRP A 189 14.95 1.92 15.87
CA TRP A 189 13.95 2.90 15.41
C TRP A 189 13.42 3.75 16.56
N THR A 190 13.25 5.05 16.29
CA THR A 190 12.61 6.01 17.18
C THR A 190 11.31 6.51 16.54
N ARG A 191 10.19 6.40 17.25
CA ARG A 191 8.90 6.93 16.79
C ARG A 191 8.91 8.45 16.74
N VAL A 192 8.34 9.01 15.69
CA VAL A 192 8.12 10.45 15.56
C VAL A 192 6.78 10.79 16.19
N GLY A 193 6.82 11.18 17.46
CA GLY A 193 5.64 11.47 18.26
C GLY A 193 4.97 10.21 18.85
N ARG A 194 3.83 10.41 19.54
CA ARG A 194 3.07 9.34 20.23
C ARG A 194 1.68 9.09 19.63
N LYS A 195 1.41 9.69 18.47
CA LYS A 195 0.13 9.62 17.76
C LYS A 195 0.39 9.27 16.30
N PRO A 196 -0.60 8.69 15.58
CA PRO A 196 -0.49 8.51 14.14
C PRO A 196 -0.25 9.85 13.43
N VAL A 197 0.52 9.82 12.35
CA VAL A 197 0.72 10.97 11.44
C VAL A 197 -0.39 11.05 10.39
N PHE A 198 -1.13 9.96 10.16
CA PHE A 198 -2.24 9.94 9.23
C PHE A 198 -3.40 9.08 9.78
N LEU A 199 -4.59 9.67 9.84
CA LEU A 199 -5.81 9.10 10.43
C LEU A 199 -6.94 9.05 9.39
N PRO A 200 -7.90 8.12 9.52
CA PRO A 200 -9.12 8.13 8.71
C PRO A 200 -9.88 9.45 8.87
N ASP A 201 -10.51 9.93 7.79
CA ASP A 201 -11.34 11.14 7.86
C ASP A 201 -12.82 10.75 7.93
N PRO A 202 -13.49 10.88 9.10
CA PRO A 202 -14.89 10.51 9.24
C PRO A 202 -15.85 11.34 8.37
N LYS A 203 -15.38 12.46 7.79
CA LYS A 203 -16.16 13.29 6.87
C LYS A 203 -16.06 12.81 5.42
N ASN A 204 -15.11 11.95 5.10
CA ASN A 204 -14.85 11.49 3.75
C ASN A 204 -15.18 10.00 3.61
N TYR A 205 -16.34 9.69 3.02
CA TYR A 205 -16.90 8.33 3.03
C TYR A 205 -15.95 7.24 2.53
N TRP A 206 -15.04 7.54 1.59
CA TRP A 206 -14.20 6.52 0.97
C TRP A 206 -12.99 6.08 1.83
N ASP A 207 -12.50 6.92 2.75
CA ASP A 207 -11.40 6.59 3.68
C ASP A 207 -11.76 6.85 5.15
N MET A 208 -13.06 6.85 5.47
CA MET A 208 -13.56 7.15 6.81
C MET A 208 -13.31 6.05 7.85
N SER A 209 -13.13 4.80 7.41
CA SER A 209 -13.05 3.66 8.33
C SER A 209 -11.62 3.43 8.80
N LYS A 210 -10.68 3.34 7.85
CA LYS A 210 -9.27 3.00 8.08
C LYS A 210 -8.37 3.60 7.02
N VAL A 211 -7.12 3.85 7.39
CA VAL A 211 -6.03 4.23 6.48
C VAL A 211 -4.77 3.43 6.83
N GLU A 212 -4.17 2.78 5.84
CA GLU A 212 -3.02 1.89 6.06
C GLU A 212 -2.23 1.62 4.76
N ALA A 213 -1.25 0.73 4.83
CA ALA A 213 -0.50 0.17 3.71
C ALA A 213 0.08 1.21 2.74
N CYS A 214 0.73 2.24 3.29
CA CYS A 214 1.23 3.33 2.49
C CYS A 214 2.49 3.00 1.68
N TYR A 215 2.68 3.74 0.60
CA TYR A 215 3.92 3.90 -0.14
C TYR A 215 4.23 5.39 -0.23
N VAL A 216 5.44 5.81 0.13
CA VAL A 216 5.87 7.21 0.09
C VAL A 216 6.91 7.42 -1.01
N LEU A 217 6.61 8.31 -1.95
CA LEU A 217 7.54 8.80 -2.97
C LEU A 217 8.07 10.17 -2.52
N LYS A 218 9.38 10.32 -2.36
CA LYS A 218 10.02 11.65 -2.20
C LYS A 218 10.33 12.20 -3.59
N GLN A 219 9.80 13.37 -3.92
CA GLN A 219 10.07 14.07 -5.17
C GLN A 219 10.17 15.57 -4.90
N ASN A 220 11.32 16.16 -5.24
CA ASN A 220 11.67 17.54 -4.88
C ASN A 220 11.51 17.73 -3.37
N ASP A 221 10.88 18.82 -2.94
CA ASP A 221 10.64 19.15 -1.53
C ASP A 221 9.40 18.47 -0.93
N TRP A 222 8.77 17.53 -1.65
CA TRP A 222 7.53 16.89 -1.24
C TRP A 222 7.66 15.38 -1.03
N TYR A 223 6.98 14.90 0.00
CA TYR A 223 6.61 13.49 0.15
C TYR A 223 5.21 13.31 -0.41
N TYR A 224 5.03 12.31 -1.27
CA TYR A 224 3.74 11.88 -1.79
C TYR A 224 3.42 10.49 -1.24
N MET A 225 2.40 10.41 -0.40
CA MET A 225 1.92 9.16 0.20
C MET A 225 0.76 8.62 -0.62
N PHE A 226 0.96 7.48 -1.26
CA PHE A 226 -0.11 6.60 -1.67
C PHE A 226 -0.55 5.79 -0.46
N TYR A 227 -1.84 5.68 -0.19
CA TYR A 227 -2.34 4.97 0.99
C TYR A 227 -3.61 4.19 0.66
N MET A 228 -3.79 3.05 1.31
CA MET A 228 -5.07 2.34 1.27
C MET A 228 -6.04 3.06 2.21
N GLY A 229 -7.17 3.52 1.66
CA GLY A 229 -8.32 3.99 2.44
C GLY A 229 -9.46 2.97 2.37
N VAL A 230 -10.12 2.76 3.50
CA VAL A 230 -11.26 1.84 3.61
C VAL A 230 -12.53 2.64 3.83
N HIS A 231 -13.53 2.40 2.98
CA HIS A 231 -14.78 3.14 3.04
C HIS A 231 -15.74 2.57 4.10
N GLY A 232 -16.85 3.26 4.35
CA GLY A 232 -17.84 2.86 5.38
C GLY A 232 -18.40 1.44 5.21
N ASP A 233 -18.47 0.94 3.97
CA ASP A 233 -18.93 -0.42 3.65
C ASP A 233 -17.76 -1.43 3.48
N TYR A 234 -16.56 -1.14 4.00
CA TYR A 234 -15.38 -2.02 4.04
C TYR A 234 -14.81 -2.51 2.69
N LYS A 235 -14.86 -1.70 1.65
CA LYS A 235 -14.05 -1.90 0.43
C LYS A 235 -12.99 -0.80 0.33
N SER A 236 -11.84 -1.18 -0.23
CA SER A 236 -10.63 -0.38 -0.23
C SER A 236 -10.36 0.25 -1.59
N ALA A 237 -9.70 1.40 -1.55
CA ALA A 237 -9.14 2.09 -2.70
C ALA A 237 -7.83 2.79 -2.32
N VAL A 238 -7.08 3.27 -3.30
CA VAL A 238 -5.82 3.98 -3.09
C VAL A 238 -6.03 5.47 -3.19
N GLY A 239 -5.76 6.19 -2.11
CA GLY A 239 -5.63 7.64 -2.12
C GLY A 239 -4.18 8.09 -2.28
N LEU A 240 -4.04 9.38 -2.53
CA LEU A 240 -2.80 10.11 -2.61
C LEU A 240 -2.85 11.29 -1.64
N ALA A 241 -1.76 11.56 -0.94
CA ALA A 241 -1.60 12.74 -0.09
C ALA A 241 -0.18 13.33 -0.29
N ARG A 242 0.00 14.62 -0.03
CA ARG A 242 1.32 15.27 -0.04
C ARG A 242 1.66 15.86 1.33
N SER A 243 2.95 15.96 1.62
CA SER A 243 3.48 16.57 2.83
C SER A 243 4.86 17.15 2.58
N ALA A 244 5.18 18.31 3.17
CA ALA A 244 6.52 18.90 3.11
C ALA A 244 7.45 18.31 4.19
N ASP A 245 6.90 17.76 5.28
CA ASP A 245 7.67 17.26 6.44
C ASP A 245 7.51 15.75 6.67
N GLY A 246 6.57 15.10 5.99
CA GLY A 246 6.23 13.69 6.16
C GLY A 246 5.34 13.40 7.38
N ILE A 247 4.86 14.44 8.06
CA ILE A 247 4.07 14.38 9.30
C ILE A 247 2.68 14.98 9.08
N ASN A 248 2.62 16.16 8.46
CA ASN A 248 1.38 16.88 8.19
C ASN A 248 0.97 16.66 6.74
N TRP A 249 -0.14 15.98 6.52
CA TRP A 249 -0.55 15.50 5.20
C TRP A 249 -1.79 16.21 4.67
N GLU A 250 -1.72 16.61 3.41
CA GLU A 250 -2.83 17.12 2.60
C GLU A 250 -3.29 16.00 1.66
N ARG A 251 -4.58 15.63 1.70
CA ARG A 251 -5.16 14.64 0.76
C ARG A 251 -5.36 15.25 -0.62
N HIS A 252 -5.13 14.45 -1.67
CA HIS A 252 -5.41 14.85 -3.04
C HIS A 252 -6.91 15.10 -3.23
N PRO A 253 -7.32 16.20 -3.88
CA PRO A 253 -8.73 16.56 -4.04
C PRO A 253 -9.55 15.55 -4.88
N ASP A 254 -8.92 14.85 -5.83
CA ASP A 254 -9.56 13.77 -6.61
C ASP A 254 -9.49 12.39 -5.96
N ASN A 255 -9.12 12.28 -4.69
CA ASN A 255 -9.04 10.96 -4.07
C ASN A 255 -10.35 10.17 -4.13
N PRO A 256 -10.27 8.83 -4.25
CA PRO A 256 -9.07 7.98 -4.34
C PRO A 256 -8.48 7.92 -5.75
N VAL A 257 -7.17 8.08 -5.94
CA VAL A 257 -6.56 8.07 -7.30
C VAL A 257 -6.69 6.73 -8.05
N ILE A 258 -6.78 5.58 -7.36
CA ILE A 258 -7.03 4.27 -7.97
C ILE A 258 -8.14 3.54 -7.18
N ALA A 259 -9.22 3.16 -7.84
CA ALA A 259 -10.33 2.38 -7.27
C ALA A 259 -10.71 1.23 -8.20
N GLY A 260 -11.32 0.18 -7.65
CA GLY A 260 -11.76 -1.00 -8.42
C GLY A 260 -12.77 -0.63 -9.51
N ASP A 261 -12.81 -1.41 -10.59
CA ASP A 261 -13.82 -1.29 -11.63
C ASP A 261 -14.89 -2.38 -11.47
N ASP A 262 -16.12 -2.05 -11.86
CA ASP A 262 -17.24 -3.00 -11.80
C ASP A 262 -17.00 -4.18 -12.74
N ASP A 263 -17.35 -5.38 -12.26
CA ASP A 263 -17.25 -6.64 -12.98
C ASP A 263 -15.83 -7.02 -13.46
N LEU A 264 -14.80 -6.29 -13.02
CA LEU A 264 -13.40 -6.59 -13.31
C LEU A 264 -12.71 -7.30 -12.14
N TRP A 265 -11.50 -7.79 -12.42
CA TRP A 265 -10.67 -8.54 -11.48
C TRP A 265 -10.29 -7.75 -10.22
N ASP A 266 -10.40 -6.41 -10.23
CA ASP A 266 -10.07 -5.52 -9.12
C ASP A 266 -11.30 -4.96 -8.37
N PHE A 267 -12.50 -5.48 -8.66
CA PHE A 267 -13.75 -5.00 -8.07
C PHE A 267 -13.82 -5.10 -6.54
N GLY A 268 -13.22 -6.15 -5.94
CA GLY A 268 -13.33 -6.43 -4.50
C GLY A 268 -12.67 -5.39 -3.61
N GLY A 269 -11.71 -4.64 -4.15
CA GLY A 269 -10.98 -3.60 -3.43
C GLY A 269 -9.53 -3.55 -3.89
N ILE A 270 -8.96 -2.35 -3.86
CA ILE A 270 -7.56 -2.08 -4.22
C ILE A 270 -6.80 -1.70 -2.96
N CYS A 271 -5.61 -2.27 -2.79
CA CYS A 271 -4.80 -2.11 -1.58
C CYS A 271 -3.43 -1.52 -1.92
N LYS A 272 -2.34 -2.03 -1.32
CA LYS A 272 -0.99 -1.47 -1.38
C LYS A 272 -0.51 -1.28 -2.82
N VAL A 273 0.28 -0.21 -2.98
CA VAL A 273 0.94 0.12 -4.24
C VAL A 273 2.45 0.14 -4.10
N SER A 274 3.13 0.05 -5.24
CA SER A 274 4.54 0.40 -5.36
C SER A 274 4.74 1.23 -6.63
N VAL A 275 5.46 2.34 -6.52
CA VAL A 275 5.62 3.31 -7.60
C VAL A 275 7.08 3.34 -8.05
N VAL A 276 7.31 3.36 -9.36
CA VAL A 276 8.62 3.53 -9.98
C VAL A 276 8.57 4.73 -10.92
N ARG A 277 9.64 5.54 -10.88
CA ARG A 277 9.82 6.66 -11.79
C ARG A 277 10.30 6.17 -13.16
N GLU A 278 9.64 6.64 -14.21
CA GLU A 278 9.99 6.41 -15.61
C GLU A 278 10.48 7.69 -16.29
N ASN A 279 10.96 7.58 -17.53
CA ASN A 279 11.46 8.72 -18.29
C ASN A 279 10.42 9.82 -18.52
N ASN A 280 9.15 9.44 -18.73
CA ASN A 280 8.05 10.34 -19.09
C ASN A 280 6.92 10.35 -18.05
N GLY A 281 7.15 9.85 -16.84
CA GLY A 281 6.15 9.87 -15.78
C GLY A 281 6.37 8.79 -14.73
N LEU A 282 5.28 8.26 -14.20
CA LEU A 282 5.30 7.25 -13.14
C LEU A 282 4.57 5.99 -13.58
N ARG A 283 5.04 4.88 -13.05
CA ARG A 283 4.37 3.60 -13.13
C ARG A 283 4.09 3.11 -11.72
N LEU A 284 2.88 2.64 -11.47
CA LEU A 284 2.57 1.95 -10.23
C LEU A 284 2.14 0.52 -10.52
N TRP A 285 2.41 -0.36 -9.57
CA TRP A 285 1.74 -1.64 -9.45
C TRP A 285 0.93 -1.63 -8.17
N TYR A 286 -0.24 -2.25 -8.21
CA TYR A 286 -1.17 -2.30 -7.11
C TYR A 286 -1.72 -3.71 -6.96
N ASN A 287 -2.01 -4.14 -5.74
CA ASN A 287 -2.79 -5.35 -5.55
C ASN A 287 -4.29 -5.04 -5.48
N ALA A 288 -5.09 -5.93 -6.03
CA ALA A 288 -6.54 -5.84 -5.93
C ALA A 288 -7.17 -7.21 -5.78
N SER A 289 -8.35 -7.22 -5.16
CA SER A 289 -9.07 -8.44 -4.84
C SER A 289 -10.29 -8.63 -5.75
N ASN A 290 -10.64 -9.89 -5.98
CA ASN A 290 -11.99 -10.31 -6.33
C ASN A 290 -12.39 -11.52 -5.48
N SER A 291 -13.52 -12.15 -5.78
CA SER A 291 -13.98 -13.35 -5.06
C SER A 291 -13.02 -14.54 -5.12
N GLY A 292 -12.03 -14.53 -6.02
CA GLY A 292 -11.06 -15.60 -6.23
C GLY A 292 -9.69 -15.38 -5.57
N GLY A 293 -9.43 -14.23 -4.95
CA GLY A 293 -8.14 -13.92 -4.32
C GLY A 293 -7.61 -12.53 -4.66
N GLU A 294 -6.37 -12.24 -4.26
CA GLU A 294 -5.66 -11.00 -4.58
C GLU A 294 -4.67 -11.20 -5.73
N GLN A 295 -4.69 -10.27 -6.68
CA GLN A 295 -3.88 -10.25 -7.89
C GLN A 295 -3.14 -8.91 -7.99
N ILE A 296 -2.15 -8.80 -8.86
CA ILE A 296 -1.38 -7.55 -9.04
C ILE A 296 -1.64 -6.98 -10.44
N GLY A 297 -2.02 -5.71 -10.48
CA GLY A 297 -2.18 -4.91 -11.68
C GLY A 297 -1.20 -3.75 -11.73
N MET A 298 -1.29 -3.00 -12.82
CA MET A 298 -0.42 -1.87 -13.12
C MET A 298 -1.24 -0.67 -13.59
N ALA A 299 -0.75 0.53 -13.27
CA ALA A 299 -1.27 1.80 -13.78
C ALA A 299 -0.10 2.76 -14.06
N TYR A 300 -0.37 3.78 -14.87
CA TYR A 300 0.61 4.76 -15.32
C TYR A 300 0.08 6.17 -15.13
N HIS A 301 1.00 7.11 -14.91
CA HIS A 301 0.76 8.54 -14.81
C HIS A 301 1.72 9.23 -15.78
N GLU A 302 1.19 10.07 -16.67
CA GLU A 302 2.00 10.84 -17.60
C GLU A 302 2.56 12.09 -16.87
N GLY A 303 3.87 12.32 -16.98
CA GLY A 303 4.54 13.37 -16.23
C GLY A 303 4.60 13.11 -14.73
N PHE A 304 5.06 14.13 -13.99
CA PHE A 304 5.42 14.03 -12.57
C PHE A 304 4.59 14.93 -11.65
N ALA A 305 3.62 15.66 -12.20
CA ALA A 305 2.72 16.52 -11.44
C ALA A 305 1.63 15.64 -10.78
N LEU A 306 1.81 15.33 -9.51
CA LEU A 306 0.92 14.45 -8.73
C LEU A 306 -0.15 15.20 -7.95
N PHE A 307 -0.11 16.52 -7.95
CA PHE A 307 -1.06 17.41 -7.30
C PHE A 307 -1.34 18.58 -8.23
N PRO A 308 -2.55 19.18 -8.15
CA PRO A 308 -2.86 20.35 -8.93
C PRO A 308 -2.05 21.56 -8.52
N ASP A 309 -1.73 22.40 -9.49
CA ASP A 309 -1.03 23.67 -9.27
C ASP A 309 -1.96 24.68 -8.57
N GLU A 310 -1.43 25.38 -7.56
CA GLU A 310 -2.20 26.36 -6.77
C GLU A 310 -2.61 27.60 -7.58
N GLU A 311 -1.92 27.87 -8.70
CA GLU A 311 -2.15 29.03 -9.56
C GLU A 311 -3.14 28.77 -10.71
N GLU A 312 -3.47 27.51 -10.99
CA GLU A 312 -4.43 27.14 -12.02
C GLU A 312 -5.82 26.88 -11.43
N VAL A 313 -6.87 27.16 -12.22
CA VAL A 313 -8.23 26.79 -11.83
C VAL A 313 -8.32 25.27 -11.88
N TYR A 314 -8.17 24.63 -10.72
CA TYR A 314 -8.30 23.18 -10.61
C TYR A 314 -9.70 22.72 -11.05
N VAL A 315 -9.72 21.87 -12.08
CA VAL A 315 -10.92 21.16 -12.52
C VAL A 315 -10.81 19.73 -12.02
N GLN A 316 -11.74 19.33 -11.16
CA GLN A 316 -11.84 17.98 -10.63
C GLN A 316 -11.97 16.96 -11.78
N GLU A 317 -11.06 15.98 -11.90
CA GLU A 317 -11.12 15.00 -13.00
C GLU A 317 -12.35 14.11 -12.88
N ARG A 318 -12.74 13.80 -11.65
CA ARG A 318 -14.02 13.16 -11.37
C ARG A 318 -15.08 14.23 -11.32
N GLU A 319 -15.87 14.33 -12.39
CA GLU A 319 -16.98 15.28 -12.48
C GLU A 319 -17.88 15.22 -11.24
N LYS A 320 -18.41 16.37 -10.85
CA LYS A 320 -19.51 16.42 -9.89
C LYS A 320 -20.75 15.79 -10.52
N ASN A 321 -21.19 14.67 -9.96
CA ASN A 321 -22.54 14.10 -10.02
C ASN A 321 -23.48 14.62 -11.15
N PRO A 322 -23.59 13.89 -12.28
CA PRO A 322 -24.58 14.14 -13.33
C PRO A 322 -26.04 13.72 -12.97
N CYS A 323 -26.45 13.70 -11.69
CA CYS A 323 -27.86 13.90 -11.31
C CYS A 323 -28.22 15.40 -11.28
N LYS A 324 -27.35 16.24 -11.86
CA LYS A 324 -27.71 17.28 -12.83
C LYS A 324 -27.47 16.79 -14.28
N GLU A 325 -28.24 15.78 -14.67
CA GLU A 325 -28.39 15.16 -16.00
C GLU A 325 -27.28 14.27 -16.61
N GLY A 326 -27.52 12.95 -16.56
CA GLY A 326 -27.57 12.12 -17.77
C GLY A 326 -26.44 11.11 -18.03
N LYS A 327 -26.36 10.04 -17.21
CA LYS A 327 -25.58 8.78 -17.33
C LYS A 327 -24.25 8.78 -16.54
N PHE A 328 -24.06 7.74 -15.73
CA PHE A 328 -23.11 7.69 -14.61
C PHE A 328 -21.97 6.68 -14.82
N SER A 329 -20.73 7.13 -14.56
CA SER A 329 -19.79 6.39 -13.71
C SER A 329 -20.28 6.54 -12.24
N TYR A 330 -20.03 5.58 -11.34
CA TYR A 330 -20.44 5.50 -9.91
C TYR A 330 -21.73 4.69 -9.60
N TYR A 331 -21.63 3.70 -8.68
CA TYR A 331 -22.74 2.84 -8.19
C TYR A 331 -23.45 3.37 -6.93
N TYR A 332 -24.71 2.90 -6.77
CA TYR A 332 -25.69 3.14 -5.71
C TYR A 332 -25.94 1.86 -4.89
N ASN A 333 -25.56 1.77 -3.61
CA ASN A 333 -25.91 0.60 -2.79
C ASN A 333 -27.29 0.78 -2.11
N ARG A 334 -28.32 0.11 -2.64
CA ARG A 334 -29.62 -0.04 -1.98
C ARG A 334 -29.54 -1.24 -1.03
N PHE A 335 -29.40 -1.00 0.27
CA PHE A 335 -29.69 -2.06 1.24
C PHE A 335 -31.15 -2.50 1.07
N ALA A 336 -31.34 -3.81 0.96
CA ALA A 336 -32.62 -4.47 0.83
C ALA A 336 -33.59 -4.06 1.95
N LEU A 337 -34.67 -3.37 1.59
CA LEU A 337 -35.96 -3.58 2.24
C LEU A 337 -36.72 -4.56 1.36
N LEU A 338 -36.67 -5.84 1.75
CA LEU A 338 -37.72 -6.78 1.39
C LEU A 338 -38.94 -6.40 2.23
N ASP A 339 -39.82 -5.57 1.66
CA ASP A 339 -41.20 -5.48 2.11
C ASP A 339 -42.03 -6.46 1.26
N LYS A 340 -42.52 -7.53 1.92
CA LYS A 340 -43.87 -8.06 1.72
C LYS A 340 -44.46 -8.44 3.06
#